data_AF-A0A6J7S6I6-F1
#
_entry.id   AF-A0A6J7S6I6-F1
#
_cell.length_a   1.000
_cell.length_b   1.000
_cell.length_c   1.000
_cell.angle_alpha   90.00
_cell.angle_beta   90.00
_cell.angle_gamma   90.00
#
_symmetry.space_group_name_H-M   'P 1'
#
loop_
_entity.id
_entity.type
_entity.pdbx_description
1 polymer ?
#
loop_
_entity_poly.entity_id
_entity_poly.type
_entity_poly.pdbx_seq_one_letter_code
_entity_poly.pdbx_strand_id
1 'polypeptide(L)'
;MVSALVEIGELDRARELCEKLLSFSSSLSLYAEELDAKTGRHLGNFPQAFTHLALINAVMKLISAEEAINAVNEELDAGRPLDQVTGEQPAVEPAAEERG
;
A
#
# COMPACT_ATOMS: atom_id res chain seq x y z
N MET A 1 -6.66 5.40 -3.83
CA MET A 1 -6.66 6.34 -2.69
C MET A 1 -5.74 5.85 -1.58
N VAL A 2 -5.97 4.66 -0.98
CA VAL A 2 -5.08 4.08 0.05
C VAL A 2 -3.62 4.03 -0.41
N SER A 3 -3.34 3.43 -1.58
CA SER A 3 -1.98 3.40 -2.11
C SER A 3 -1.37 4.80 -2.28
N ALA A 4 -2.16 5.79 -2.70
CA ALA A 4 -1.66 7.16 -2.86
C ALA A 4 -1.31 7.80 -1.51
N LEU A 5 -2.07 7.53 -0.44
CA LEU A 5 -1.73 7.95 0.92
C LEU A 5 -0.45 7.27 1.40
N VAL A 6 -0.26 5.99 1.08
CA VAL A 6 1.00 5.27 1.34
C VAL A 6 2.18 5.93 0.61
N GLU A 7 2.05 6.24 -0.68
CA GLU A 7 3.13 6.86 -1.47
C GLU A 7 3.56 8.24 -0.93
N ILE A 8 2.66 8.98 -0.27
CA ILE A 8 2.97 10.29 0.33
C ILE A 8 3.33 10.21 1.82
N GLY A 9 3.47 9.01 2.38
CA GLY A 9 3.85 8.79 3.78
C GLY A 9 2.73 8.99 4.81
N GLU A 10 1.49 9.19 4.37
CA GLU A 10 0.33 9.40 5.22
C GLU A 10 -0.26 8.06 5.70
N LEU A 11 0.54 7.26 6.42
CA LEU A 11 0.21 5.86 6.73
C LEU A 11 -1.00 5.71 7.65
N ASP A 12 -1.16 6.58 8.66
CA ASP A 12 -2.31 6.50 9.56
C ASP A 12 -3.63 6.72 8.81
N ARG A 13 -3.66 7.74 7.93
CA ARG A 13 -4.82 8.00 7.07
C ARG A 13 -5.04 6.88 6.06
N ALA A 14 -3.97 6.27 5.55
CA ALA A 14 -4.04 5.13 4.67
C ALA A 14 -4.67 3.93 5.39
N ARG A 15 -4.29 3.67 6.64
CA ARG A 15 -4.85 2.63 7.51
C ARG A 15 -6.32 2.85 7.78
N GLU A 16 -6.69 4.02 8.27
CA GLU A 16 -8.10 4.36 8.56
C GLU A 16 -8.99 4.19 7.33
N LEU A 17 -8.53 4.64 6.17
CA LEU A 17 -9.28 4.48 4.92
C LEU A 17 -9.36 3.01 4.50
N CYS A 18 -8.27 2.26 4.63
CA CYS A 18 -8.22 0.84 4.31
C CYS A 18 -9.20 0.05 5.17
N GLU A 19 -9.19 0.25 6.48
CA GLU A 19 -10.12 -0.37 7.43
C GLU A 19 -11.57 -0.02 7.11
N LYS A 20 -11.85 1.26 6.80
CA LYS A 20 -13.18 1.68 6.37
C LYS A 20 -13.62 0.96 5.09
N LEU A 21 -12.76 0.82 4.10
CA LEU A 21 -13.07 0.08 2.87
C LEU A 21 -13.34 -1.40 3.18
N LEU A 22 -12.52 -2.01 4.04
CA LEU A 22 -12.69 -3.41 4.47
C LEU A 22 -14.04 -3.63 5.19
N SER A 23 -14.51 -2.62 5.94
CA SER A 23 -15.79 -2.69 6.66
C SER A 23 -17.02 -2.77 5.73
N PHE A 24 -16.89 -2.35 4.47
CA PHE A 24 -17.99 -2.39 3.50
C PHE A 24 -18.16 -3.74 2.80
N SER A 25 -17.38 -4.77 3.16
CA SER A 25 -17.55 -6.10 2.58
C SER A 25 -18.98 -6.63 2.81
N SER A 26 -19.50 -7.37 1.83
CA SER A 26 -20.76 -8.10 2.03
C SER A 26 -20.59 -9.22 3.07
N SER A 27 -21.69 -9.88 3.45
CA SER A 27 -21.65 -11.05 4.35
C SER A 27 -20.79 -12.21 3.84
N LEU A 28 -20.46 -12.23 2.54
CA LEU A 28 -19.57 -13.22 1.92
C LEU A 28 -18.16 -12.65 1.67
N SER A 29 -17.83 -11.50 2.26
CA SER A 29 -16.58 -10.77 2.07
C SER A 29 -16.31 -10.34 0.62
N LEU A 30 -17.37 -10.18 -0.18
CA LEU A 30 -17.30 -9.75 -1.57
C LEU A 30 -17.63 -8.27 -1.75
N TYR A 31 -17.07 -7.66 -2.80
CA TYR A 31 -17.26 -6.27 -3.22
C TYR A 31 -17.87 -6.14 -4.62
N ALA A 32 -18.67 -5.09 -4.81
CA ALA A 32 -19.14 -4.65 -6.11
C ALA A 32 -18.09 -3.82 -6.86
N GLU A 33 -18.39 -3.44 -8.08
CA GLU A 33 -17.61 -2.53 -8.91
C GLU A 33 -17.38 -1.18 -8.23
N GLU A 34 -18.44 -0.63 -7.62
CA GLU A 34 -18.39 0.67 -6.95
C GLU A 34 -19.02 0.60 -5.55
N LEU A 35 -18.58 1.53 -4.70
CA LEU A 35 -19.16 1.78 -3.38
C LEU A 35 -19.64 3.23 -3.32
N ASP A 36 -20.89 3.42 -2.89
CA ASP A 36 -21.38 4.75 -2.53
C ASP A 36 -20.60 5.25 -1.31
N ALA A 37 -19.88 6.35 -1.47
CA ALA A 37 -18.96 6.86 -0.45
C ALA A 37 -19.65 7.33 0.85
N LYS A 38 -20.96 7.62 0.80
CA LYS A 38 -21.73 8.12 1.95
C LYS A 38 -22.37 6.98 2.73
N THR A 39 -22.92 6.00 2.02
CA THR A 39 -23.78 4.94 2.55
C THR A 39 -23.08 3.58 2.61
N GLY A 40 -21.98 3.39 1.88
CA GLY A 40 -21.33 2.09 1.71
C GLY A 40 -22.09 1.13 0.81
N ARG A 41 -23.14 1.60 0.13
CA ARG A 41 -23.96 0.76 -0.76
C ARG A 41 -23.12 0.28 -1.93
N HIS A 42 -23.24 -1.00 -2.24
CA HIS A 42 -22.65 -1.64 -3.41
C HIS A 42 -23.41 -1.20 -4.66
N LEU A 43 -22.68 -0.75 -5.67
CA LEU A 43 -23.19 -0.25 -6.94
C LEU A 43 -22.50 -0.98 -8.10
N GLY A 44 -23.23 -1.17 -9.20
CA GLY A 44 -22.71 -1.86 -10.38
C GLY A 44 -22.65 -3.38 -10.23
N ASN A 45 -21.71 -4.00 -10.95
CA ASN A 45 -21.57 -5.45 -10.98
C ASN A 45 -21.13 -6.01 -9.63
N PHE A 46 -21.72 -7.14 -9.22
CA PHE A 46 -21.39 -7.82 -7.98
C PHE A 46 -21.39 -9.35 -8.16
N PRO A 47 -20.32 -10.05 -7.73
CA PRO A 47 -19.03 -9.53 -7.26
C PRO A 47 -18.17 -9.03 -8.44
N GLN A 48 -17.28 -8.06 -8.20
CA GLN A 48 -16.37 -7.56 -9.24
C GLN A 48 -14.91 -7.86 -8.93
N ALA A 49 -14.25 -8.63 -9.80
CA ALA A 49 -12.88 -9.11 -9.58
C ALA A 49 -11.85 -7.97 -9.52
N PHE A 50 -11.98 -6.97 -10.39
CA PHE A 50 -11.04 -5.84 -10.41
C PHE A 50 -11.07 -5.01 -9.12
N THR A 51 -12.23 -4.83 -8.51
CA THR A 51 -12.33 -4.14 -7.21
C THR A 51 -11.56 -4.90 -6.13
N HIS A 52 -11.69 -6.23 -6.09
CA HIS A 52 -10.94 -7.07 -5.15
C HIS A 52 -9.44 -6.97 -5.40
N LEU A 53 -9.00 -7.07 -6.65
CA LEU A 53 -7.59 -6.97 -7.01
C LEU A 53 -7.00 -5.60 -6.60
N ALA A 54 -7.73 -4.51 -6.83
CA ALA A 54 -7.31 -3.18 -6.42
C ALA A 54 -7.21 -3.06 -4.89
N LEU A 55 -8.16 -3.62 -4.15
CA LEU A 55 -8.15 -3.59 -2.68
C LEU A 55 -7.00 -4.43 -2.11
N ILE A 56 -6.78 -5.64 -2.63
CA ILE A 56 -5.65 -6.50 -2.24
C ILE A 56 -4.32 -5.78 -2.46
N ASN A 57 -4.11 -5.20 -3.64
CA ASN A 57 -2.88 -4.46 -3.93
C ASN A 57 -2.67 -3.27 -2.99
N ALA A 58 -3.75 -2.57 -2.62
CA ALA A 58 -3.68 -1.46 -1.68
C ALA A 58 -3.32 -1.91 -0.25
N VAL A 59 -3.93 -3.00 0.21
CA VAL A 59 -3.64 -3.62 1.52
C VAL A 59 -2.18 -4.10 1.58
N MET A 60 -1.72 -4.81 0.55
CA MET A 60 -0.34 -5.28 0.48
C MET A 60 0.67 -4.13 0.56
N LYS A 61 0.44 -3.04 -0.20
CA LYS A 61 1.28 -1.85 -0.15
C LYS A 61 1.32 -1.22 1.24
N LEU A 62 0.17 -1.11 1.91
CA LEU A 62 0.09 -0.55 3.25
C LEU A 62 0.88 -1.40 4.26
N ILE A 63 0.69 -2.72 4.25
CA ILE A 63 1.40 -3.65 5.14
C ILE A 63 2.92 -3.50 4.97
N SER A 64 3.42 -3.55 3.73
CA SER A 64 4.85 -3.42 3.46
C SER A 64 5.42 -2.06 3.90
N ALA A 65 4.64 -0.98 3.78
CA ALA A 65 5.08 0.34 4.24
C ALA A 65 5.15 0.42 5.78
N GLU A 66 4.18 -0.17 6.47
CA GLU A 66 4.17 -0.24 7.94
C GLU A 66 5.33 -1.08 8.48
N GLU A 67 5.62 -2.22 7.85
CA GLU A 67 6.77 -3.06 8.19
C GLU A 67 8.09 -2.31 8.02
N ALA A 68 8.24 -1.54 6.93
CA ALA A 68 9.44 -0.73 6.70
C ALA A 68 9.62 0.35 7.78
N ILE A 69 8.55 1.04 8.19
CA ILE A 69 8.62 2.03 9.27
C ILE A 69 8.94 1.37 10.61
N ASN A 70 8.33 0.23 10.91
CA ASN A 70 8.62 -0.50 12.15
C ASN A 70 10.06 -0.96 12.22
N ALA A 71 10.63 -1.48 11.12
CA ALA A 71 12.03 -1.84 11.05
C ALA A 71 12.95 -0.64 11.35
N VAL A 72 12.68 0.53 10.76
CA VAL A 72 13.43 1.76 11.03
C VAL A 72 13.32 2.17 12.51
N ASN A 73 12.13 2.09 13.10
CA ASN A 73 11.93 2.42 14.51
C ASN A 73 12.68 1.45 15.44
N GLU A 74 12.66 0.15 15.14
CA GLU A 74 13.43 -0.84 15.89
C GLU A 74 14.94 -0.59 15.80
N GLU A 75 15.45 -0.16 14.65
CA GLU A 75 16.86 0.21 14.49
C GLU A 75 17.26 1.44 15.29
N LEU A 76 16.37 2.45 15.33
CA LEU A 76 16.54 3.66 16.13
C LEU A 76 16.53 3.31 17.63
N ASP A 77 15.57 2.50 18.07
CA ASP A 77 15.41 2.08 19.46
C ASP A 77 16.56 1.15 19.92
N ALA A 78 17.14 0.37 19.02
CA ALA A 78 18.31 -0.46 19.27
C ALA A 78 19.61 0.35 19.46
N GLY A 79 19.58 1.67 19.29
CA GLY A 79 20.72 2.55 19.55
C GLY A 79 21.89 2.37 18.57
N ARG A 80 21.63 1.91 17.34
CA ARG A 80 22.68 1.81 16.31
C ARG A 80 23.12 3.22 15.88
N PRO A 81 24.42 3.55 15.92
CA PRO A 81 24.89 4.87 15.50
C PRO A 81 24.62 5.11 14.00
N LEU A 82 24.17 6.32 13.67
CA LEU A 82 23.76 6.75 12.31
C LEU A 82 24.91 6.81 11.28
N ASP A 83 26.14 6.44 11.65
CA ASP A 83 27.35 6.58 10.81
C ASP A 83 27.68 5.34 9.96
N GLN A 84 26.96 4.23 10.13
CA GLN A 84 27.22 2.96 9.41
C GLN A 84 26.24 2.61 8.29
N VAL A 85 25.35 3.53 7.89
CA VAL A 85 24.50 3.32 6.70
C VAL A 85 25.36 3.48 5.45
N THR A 86 26.07 2.43 5.05
CA THR A 86 26.64 2.33 3.71
C THR A 86 25.48 2.27 2.73
N GLY A 87 25.22 3.40 2.07
CA GLY A 87 24.43 3.43 0.86
C GLY A 87 25.14 2.61 -0.21
N GLU A 88 24.90 1.31 -0.26
CA GLU A 88 25.04 0.55 -1.49
C GLU A 88 23.94 1.04 -2.44
N GLN A 89 24.25 2.10 -3.19
CA GLN A 89 23.53 2.37 -4.42
C GLN A 89 23.69 1.12 -5.31
N PRO A 90 22.61 0.50 -5.80
CA PRO A 90 22.74 -0.56 -6.79
C PRO A 90 23.47 0.04 -8.00
N ALA A 91 24.54 -0.62 -8.43
CA ALA A 91 25.31 -0.22 -9.59
C ALA A 91 24.37 -0.02 -10.79
N VAL A 92 24.27 1.21 -11.28
CA VAL A 92 23.60 1.51 -12.53
C VAL A 92 24.46 0.91 -13.64
N GLU A 93 24.05 -0.23 -14.18
CA GLU A 93 24.65 -0.79 -15.40
C GLU A 93 24.57 0.27 -16.52
N PRO A 94 25.68 0.57 -17.21
CA PRO A 94 25.64 1.51 -18.32
C PRO A 94 24.83 0.91 -19.47
N ALA A 95 23.79 1.62 -19.89
CA ALA A 95 22.98 1.30 -21.05
C ALA A 95 23.87 1.12 -22.28
N ALA A 96 23.91 -0.10 -22.83
CA ALA A 96 24.53 -0.37 -24.10
C ALA A 96 23.72 0.34 -25.21
N GLU A 97 24.37 1.28 -25.86
CA GLU A 97 23.92 1.99 -27.05
C GLU A 97 23.86 0.99 -28.23
N GLU A 98 22.69 0.40 -28.49
CA GLU A 98 22.47 -0.36 -29.72
C GLU A 98 22.40 0.61 -30.91
N ARG A 99 23.49 0.66 -31.66
CA ARG A 99 23.49 1.11 -33.05
C ARG A 99 22.90 0.00 -33.91
N GLY A 100 21.77 0.29 -34.54
CA GLY A 100 21.15 -0.48 -35.62
C GLY A 100 20.27 0.41 -36.46
#